data_AF-A0A093VFL3-F1
#
_entry.id   AF-A0A093VFL3-F1
#
_cell.length_a   1.000
_cell.length_b   1.000
_cell.length_c   1.000
_cell.angle_alpha   90.00
_cell.angle_beta   90.00
_cell.angle_gamma   90.00
#
_symmetry.space_group_name_H-M   'P 1'
#
loop_
_entity.id
_entity.type
_entity.pdbx_description
1 polymer ?
#
loop_
_entity_poly.entity_id
_entity_poly.type
_entity_poly.pdbx_seq_one_letter_code
_entity_poly.pdbx_strand_id
1 'polypeptide(L)'
;MASAILRPSSNSTVCRSCQETLTITRRSYASAASTLVSGSDASKTEVPLASSSEAAGTPGYDIKAGVVLSRPPQITRDLSPFEKSFFFYQKRLNERLALPFTRYFYFKRGTPADEDWKRKYKDRLTPSRDIGKYNAYSPEAWNDELLVGSVESEPEHQVEMLLRDAELVTTASSEGATTKKVDIERPASRVTEADKQNDQKSLNRLLQRTLYLLVKTKQGYWKFPSSSVGLEENLRSAAERTLSQSAGINMNTWFVGFHPIGHYSYKFKAPKPDPASKELIAGEMTFFLKSRIMAGQADLQANTQDIADFKWLAKEEIQKLVLPQYYSSIKNMLADR
;
A
#
# COMPACT_ATOMS: atom_id res chain seq x y z
N MET A 1 -32.25 -65.46 20.51
CA MET A 1 -33.65 -65.05 20.25
C MET A 1 -33.72 -63.53 20.29
N ALA A 2 -34.50 -62.97 19.37
CA ALA A 2 -35.07 -61.61 19.34
C ALA A 2 -34.17 -60.39 19.04
N SER A 3 -34.34 -59.92 17.79
CA SER A 3 -34.11 -58.60 17.22
C SER A 3 -34.37 -57.38 18.12
N ALA A 4 -33.60 -56.31 17.90
CA ALA A 4 -34.15 -54.96 17.79
C ALA A 4 -33.23 -54.06 16.94
N ILE A 5 -33.74 -53.69 15.76
CA ILE A 5 -33.19 -52.68 14.86
C ILE A 5 -33.49 -51.31 15.46
N LEU A 6 -32.47 -50.49 15.72
CA LEU A 6 -32.63 -49.06 16.02
C LEU A 6 -32.05 -48.24 14.87
N ARG A 7 -32.96 -47.67 14.08
CA ARG A 7 -32.68 -46.63 13.08
C ARG A 7 -32.19 -45.36 13.80
N PRO A 8 -31.12 -44.69 13.35
CA PRO A 8 -30.88 -43.32 13.79
C PRO A 8 -31.89 -42.38 13.12
N SER A 9 -32.69 -41.70 13.94
CA SER A 9 -33.60 -40.64 13.55
C SER A 9 -32.81 -39.42 13.04
N SER A 10 -32.88 -39.13 11.74
CA SER A 10 -32.36 -37.89 11.17
C SER A 10 -33.36 -36.75 11.37
N ASN A 11 -33.45 -36.21 12.58
CA ASN A 11 -34.10 -34.92 12.81
C ASN A 11 -33.06 -33.81 12.76
N SER A 12 -32.66 -33.42 11.54
CA SER A 12 -31.91 -32.20 11.32
C SER A 12 -32.86 -31.07 10.92
N THR A 13 -33.34 -30.30 11.89
CA THR A 13 -33.92 -28.98 11.64
C THR A 13 -32.81 -28.03 11.24
N VAL A 14 -32.44 -28.07 9.95
CA VAL A 14 -31.46 -27.18 9.34
C VAL A 14 -32.16 -26.42 8.23
N CYS A 15 -32.05 -25.09 8.23
CA CYS A 15 -32.78 -24.25 7.29
C CYS A 15 -32.28 -24.45 5.85
N ARG A 16 -33.17 -24.20 4.88
CA ARG A 16 -32.96 -24.46 3.45
C ARG A 16 -31.71 -23.78 2.87
N SER A 17 -31.32 -22.59 3.38
CA SER A 17 -30.11 -21.89 2.90
C SER A 17 -28.78 -22.53 3.36
N CYS A 18 -28.79 -23.23 4.49
CA CYS A 18 -27.61 -23.95 4.97
C CYS A 18 -27.35 -25.23 4.15
N GLN A 19 -28.39 -25.81 3.54
CA GLN A 19 -28.29 -27.01 2.70
C GLN A 19 -27.66 -26.71 1.33
N GLU A 20 -27.93 -25.52 0.76
CA GLU A 20 -27.30 -25.06 -0.49
C GLU A 20 -25.80 -24.75 -0.31
N THR A 21 -25.38 -24.29 0.86
CA THR A 21 -23.96 -23.99 1.13
C THR A 21 -23.12 -25.26 1.32
N LEU A 22 -23.71 -26.31 1.89
CA LEU A 22 -23.03 -27.59 2.14
C LEU A 22 -22.92 -28.48 0.88
N THR A 23 -23.76 -28.28 -0.13
CA THR A 23 -23.74 -29.04 -1.39
C THR A 23 -22.73 -28.48 -2.40
N ILE A 24 -22.36 -27.20 -2.30
CA ILE A 24 -21.41 -26.53 -3.22
C ILE A 24 -19.92 -26.82 -2.85
N THR A 25 -19.64 -27.30 -1.64
CA THR A 25 -18.25 -27.41 -1.12
C THR A 25 -17.68 -28.85 -1.09
N ARG A 26 -18.28 -29.80 -1.80
CA ARG A 26 -17.68 -31.14 -2.04
C ARG A 26 -17.12 -31.27 -3.46
N ARG A 27 -16.04 -30.55 -3.74
CA ARG A 27 -15.06 -31.00 -4.74
C ARG A 27 -13.89 -31.63 -4.00
N SER A 28 -13.94 -32.95 -3.87
CA SER A 28 -12.82 -33.76 -3.39
C SER A 28 -11.68 -33.66 -4.38
N TYR A 29 -10.54 -33.13 -3.94
CA TYR A 29 -9.26 -33.30 -4.64
C TYR A 29 -8.86 -34.77 -4.53
N ALA A 30 -9.00 -35.52 -5.62
CA ALA A 30 -8.44 -36.86 -5.77
C ALA A 30 -7.13 -36.74 -6.56
N SER A 31 -5.99 -36.95 -5.88
CA SER A 31 -4.70 -37.17 -6.51
C SER A 31 -4.63 -38.63 -6.99
N ALA A 32 -4.65 -38.85 -8.30
CA ALA A 32 -4.37 -40.16 -8.87
C ALA A 32 -2.85 -40.36 -8.98
N ALA A 33 -2.35 -41.39 -8.30
CA ALA A 33 -0.98 -41.86 -8.43
C ALA A 33 -0.81 -42.58 -9.78
N SER A 34 0.20 -42.20 -10.56
CA SER A 34 0.56 -42.84 -11.81
C SER A 34 1.48 -44.03 -11.55
N THR A 35 0.99 -45.24 -11.82
CA THR A 35 1.78 -46.48 -11.95
C THR A 35 2.55 -46.47 -13.27
N LEU A 36 3.83 -46.83 -13.20
CA LEU A 36 4.70 -47.06 -14.36
C LEU A 36 4.26 -48.32 -15.12
N VAL A 37 4.00 -48.17 -16.42
CA VAL A 37 3.98 -49.31 -17.36
C VAL A 37 4.74 -48.89 -18.63
N SER A 38 5.83 -49.60 -18.90
CA SER A 38 6.58 -49.56 -20.15
C SER A 38 5.76 -50.16 -21.29
N GLY A 39 5.80 -49.54 -22.47
CA GLY A 39 5.25 -50.14 -23.68
C GLY A 39 5.09 -49.12 -24.80
N SER A 40 5.93 -49.27 -25.82
CA SER A 40 5.95 -48.56 -27.10
C SER A 40 4.61 -48.60 -27.84
N ASP A 41 4.12 -47.46 -28.32
CA ASP A 41 3.77 -47.31 -29.74
C ASP A 41 3.57 -45.84 -30.16
N ALA A 42 3.92 -45.56 -31.41
CA ALA A 42 3.94 -44.24 -32.00
C ALA A 42 2.54 -43.76 -32.42
N SER A 43 2.17 -42.54 -32.00
CA SER A 43 1.18 -41.71 -32.70
C SER A 43 1.37 -40.25 -32.28
N LYS A 44 1.90 -39.43 -33.20
CA LYS A 44 1.94 -37.98 -33.08
C LYS A 44 0.50 -37.47 -33.18
N THR A 45 -0.09 -37.10 -32.06
CA THR A 45 -1.33 -36.33 -32.05
C THR A 45 -0.96 -34.86 -31.97
N GLU A 46 -0.87 -34.21 -33.13
CA GLU A 46 -0.75 -32.76 -33.21
C GLU A 46 -2.06 -32.13 -32.72
N VAL A 47 -1.96 -31.27 -31.71
CA VAL A 47 -3.06 -30.39 -31.30
C VAL A 47 -3.27 -29.39 -32.44
N PRO A 48 -4.46 -29.29 -33.05
CA PRO A 48 -4.68 -28.30 -34.08
C PRO A 48 -4.58 -26.91 -33.47
N LEU A 49 -3.59 -26.14 -33.89
CA LEU A 49 -3.57 -24.70 -33.73
C LEU A 49 -4.83 -24.17 -34.43
N ALA A 50 -5.78 -23.64 -33.66
CA ALA A 50 -6.98 -23.04 -34.21
C ALA A 50 -6.58 -22.00 -35.27
N SER A 51 -6.86 -22.30 -36.53
CA SER A 51 -6.69 -21.39 -37.64
C SER A 51 -7.61 -20.19 -37.40
N SER A 52 -7.04 -19.05 -37.06
CA SER A 52 -7.75 -17.78 -36.96
C SER A 52 -8.10 -17.26 -38.36
N SER A 53 -9.05 -17.90 -39.03
CA SER A 53 -9.60 -17.45 -40.31
C SER A 53 -11.04 -16.92 -40.22
N GLU A 54 -11.59 -16.73 -39.02
CA GLU A 54 -12.99 -16.27 -38.83
C GLU A 54 -13.16 -14.81 -38.37
N ALA A 55 -12.12 -13.97 -38.41
CA ALA A 55 -12.24 -12.54 -38.07
C ALA A 55 -12.03 -11.59 -39.27
N ALA A 56 -12.46 -11.98 -40.47
CA ALA A 56 -12.44 -11.10 -41.64
C ALA A 56 -13.62 -10.11 -41.59
N GLY A 57 -13.50 -9.00 -40.85
CA GLY A 57 -14.49 -7.93 -40.91
C GLY A 57 -14.42 -6.83 -39.85
N THR A 58 -13.72 -7.06 -38.73
CA THR A 58 -13.52 -6.01 -37.71
C THR A 58 -12.11 -5.45 -37.82
N PRO A 59 -11.93 -4.12 -38.00
CA PRO A 59 -10.60 -3.54 -38.02
C PRO A 59 -9.88 -3.82 -36.69
N GLY A 60 -8.62 -4.23 -36.77
CA GLY A 60 -7.83 -4.68 -35.62
C GLY A 60 -7.58 -3.57 -34.60
N TYR A 61 -7.24 -3.94 -33.37
CA TYR A 61 -6.80 -3.01 -32.32
C TYR A 61 -5.30 -3.16 -32.07
N ASP A 62 -4.59 -2.05 -31.96
CA ASP A 62 -3.20 -2.06 -31.49
C ASP A 62 -3.18 -2.33 -29.99
N ILE A 63 -2.57 -3.45 -29.60
CA ILE A 63 -2.45 -3.85 -28.20
C ILE A 63 -1.23 -3.16 -27.60
N LYS A 64 -1.45 -2.37 -26.55
CA LYS A 64 -0.39 -1.65 -25.83
C LYS A 64 -0.20 -2.18 -24.41
N ALA A 65 1.05 -2.33 -24.01
CA ALA A 65 1.45 -2.59 -22.63
C ALA A 65 1.64 -1.25 -21.90
N GLY A 66 0.73 -0.94 -20.98
CA GLY A 66 0.81 0.20 -20.08
C GLY A 66 1.43 -0.17 -18.74
N VAL A 67 2.21 0.74 -18.16
CA VAL A 67 2.85 0.55 -16.84
C VAL A 67 2.28 1.54 -15.84
N VAL A 68 1.64 1.03 -14.79
CA VAL A 68 1.26 1.82 -13.62
C VAL A 68 2.35 1.64 -12.57
N LEU A 69 3.41 2.46 -12.69
CA LEU A 69 4.49 2.48 -11.73
C LEU A 69 4.07 3.32 -10.52
N SER A 70 4.15 2.72 -9.33
CA SER A 70 3.71 3.32 -8.08
C SER A 70 4.81 3.34 -7.02
N ARG A 71 4.95 4.45 -6.31
CA ARG A 71 5.76 4.57 -5.09
C ARG A 71 4.80 4.47 -3.90
N PRO A 72 4.84 3.40 -3.09
CA PRO A 72 3.92 3.23 -1.96
C PRO A 72 4.16 4.27 -0.85
N PRO A 73 3.22 4.49 0.08
CA PRO A 73 3.43 5.35 1.23
C PRO A 73 4.63 4.88 2.06
N GLN A 74 5.51 5.81 2.41
CA GLN A 74 6.71 5.57 3.21
C GLN A 74 6.45 5.77 4.70
N ILE A 75 5.46 6.60 5.04
CA ILE A 75 5.05 6.88 6.41
C ILE A 75 3.55 6.64 6.58
N THR A 76 3.13 6.45 7.83
CA THR A 76 1.72 6.32 8.19
C THR A 76 0.94 7.57 7.82
N ARG A 77 -0.37 7.43 7.59
CA ARG A 77 -1.27 8.56 7.36
C ARG A 77 -1.42 9.45 8.59
N ASP A 78 -1.90 10.66 8.36
CA ASP A 78 -2.41 11.49 9.45
C ASP A 78 -3.72 10.94 10.01
N LEU A 79 -3.87 11.10 11.33
CA LEU A 79 -5.06 10.72 12.07
C LEU A 79 -6.11 11.82 11.95
N SER A 80 -7.37 11.44 11.76
CA SER A 80 -8.48 12.39 11.84
C SER A 80 -8.65 12.92 13.27
N PRO A 81 -9.27 14.10 13.47
CA PRO A 81 -9.50 14.65 14.81
C PRO A 81 -10.28 13.69 15.73
N PHE A 82 -11.24 12.95 15.17
CA PHE A 82 -11.96 11.92 15.90
C PHE A 82 -11.06 10.75 16.32
N GLU A 83 -10.22 10.24 15.41
CA GLU A 83 -9.30 9.14 15.74
C GLU A 83 -8.27 9.54 16.80
N LYS A 84 -7.73 10.76 16.74
CA LYS A 84 -6.83 11.30 17.77
C LYS A 84 -7.49 11.26 19.16
N SER A 85 -8.70 11.79 19.24
CA SER A 85 -9.51 11.85 20.47
C SER A 85 -9.86 10.44 20.98
N PHE A 86 -10.30 9.57 20.06
CA PHE A 86 -10.66 8.19 20.37
C PHE A 86 -9.48 7.40 20.91
N PHE A 87 -8.31 7.46 20.26
CA PHE A 87 -7.13 6.75 20.75
C PHE A 87 -6.69 7.25 22.11
N PHE A 88 -6.72 8.56 22.34
CA PHE A 88 -6.40 9.12 23.65
C PHE A 88 -7.36 8.63 24.74
N TYR A 89 -8.67 8.68 24.47
CA TYR A 89 -9.69 8.15 25.36
C TYR A 89 -9.44 6.67 25.71
N GLN A 90 -9.14 5.84 24.70
CA GLN A 90 -8.82 4.44 24.90
C GLN A 90 -7.56 4.22 25.74
N LYS A 91 -6.54 5.09 25.62
CA LYS A 91 -5.32 5.01 26.46
C LYS A 91 -5.63 5.27 27.93
N ARG A 92 -6.46 6.27 28.26
CA ARG A 92 -6.87 6.55 29.66
C ARG A 92 -7.77 5.45 30.22
N LEU A 93 -8.67 4.92 29.41
CA LEU A 93 -9.47 3.75 29.79
C LEU A 93 -8.58 2.53 30.05
N ASN A 94 -7.58 2.31 29.21
CA ASN A 94 -6.60 1.25 29.43
C ASN A 94 -5.80 1.47 30.74
N GLU A 95 -5.42 2.69 31.08
CA GLU A 95 -4.75 3.00 32.36
C GLU A 95 -5.60 2.61 33.59
N ARG A 96 -6.94 2.64 33.47
CA ARG A 96 -7.87 2.22 34.54
C ARG A 96 -7.96 0.70 34.67
N LEU A 97 -7.93 -0.01 33.55
CA LEU A 97 -8.19 -1.45 33.50
C LEU A 97 -6.90 -2.28 33.56
N ALA A 98 -5.77 -1.70 33.15
CA ALA A 98 -4.48 -2.37 33.15
C ALA A 98 -3.97 -2.57 34.57
N LEU A 99 -3.17 -3.62 34.75
CA LEU A 99 -2.44 -3.83 35.99
C LEU A 99 -1.45 -2.70 36.22
N PRO A 100 -1.25 -2.28 37.48
CA PRO A 100 -0.33 -1.19 37.80
C PRO A 100 1.11 -1.55 37.39
N PHE A 101 1.83 -0.55 36.87
CA PHE A 101 3.20 -0.72 36.40
C PHE A 101 4.15 -1.18 37.52
N THR A 102 4.78 -2.33 37.34
CA THR A 102 5.71 -2.93 38.32
C THR A 102 7.11 -2.34 38.21
N ARG A 103 7.31 -1.14 38.76
CA ARG A 103 8.60 -0.40 38.71
C ARG A 103 9.82 -1.25 39.10
N TYR A 104 9.74 -2.01 40.18
CA TYR A 104 10.88 -2.79 40.72
C TYR A 104 11.38 -3.88 39.78
N PHE A 105 10.57 -4.32 38.82
CA PHE A 105 10.97 -5.27 37.80
C PHE A 105 11.95 -4.65 36.79
N TYR A 106 11.77 -3.36 36.47
CA TYR A 106 12.57 -2.65 35.49
C TYR A 106 13.70 -1.81 36.11
N PHE A 107 13.47 -1.23 37.29
CA PHE A 107 14.40 -0.33 37.95
C PHE A 107 14.84 -0.89 39.31
N LYS A 108 16.13 -1.19 39.43
CA LYS A 108 16.73 -1.60 40.71
C LYS A 108 16.75 -0.43 41.69
N ARG A 109 16.35 -0.68 42.93
CA ARG A 109 16.30 0.34 43.99
C ARG A 109 17.68 0.97 44.21
N GLY A 110 17.72 2.29 44.33
CA GLY A 110 18.96 3.04 44.61
C GLY A 110 19.87 3.23 43.40
N THR A 111 19.39 2.91 42.19
CA THR A 111 20.10 3.29 40.95
C THR A 111 19.70 4.69 40.52
N PRO A 112 20.59 5.45 39.84
CA PRO A 112 20.24 6.77 39.29
C PRO A 112 18.99 6.75 38.40
N ALA A 113 18.75 5.64 37.69
CA ALA A 113 17.55 5.46 36.87
C ALA A 113 16.26 5.34 37.70
N ASP A 114 16.31 4.68 38.86
CA ASP A 114 15.17 4.61 39.79
C ASP A 114 14.86 5.98 40.41
N GLU A 115 15.89 6.76 40.74
CA GLU A 115 15.73 8.12 41.27
C GLU A 115 15.17 9.09 40.23
N ASP A 116 15.67 9.05 39.00
CA ASP A 116 15.16 9.86 37.90
C ASP A 116 13.71 9.48 37.55
N TRP A 117 13.40 8.18 37.51
CA TRP A 117 12.02 7.72 37.33
C TRP A 117 11.09 8.25 38.41
N LYS A 118 11.47 8.15 39.69
CA LYS A 118 10.68 8.68 40.82
C LYS A 118 10.48 10.19 40.73
N ARG A 119 11.51 10.93 40.31
CA ARG A 119 11.43 12.38 40.08
C ARG A 119 10.38 12.69 39.01
N LYS A 120 10.50 12.09 37.82
CA LYS A 120 9.59 12.29 36.68
C LYS A 120 8.18 11.78 36.94
N TYR A 121 8.02 10.73 37.73
CA TYR A 121 6.72 10.21 38.13
C TYR A 121 5.93 11.19 39.00
N LYS A 122 6.59 11.97 39.88
CA LYS A 122 5.91 12.99 40.69
C LYS A 122 5.27 14.08 39.83
N ASP A 123 5.90 14.45 38.72
CA ASP A 123 5.39 15.49 37.81
C ASP A 123 4.23 14.98 36.95
N ARG A 124 4.26 13.71 36.54
CA ARG A 124 3.28 13.09 35.64
C ARG A 124 2.09 12.44 36.35
N LEU A 125 2.28 11.96 37.59
CA LEU A 125 1.32 11.17 38.38
C LEU A 125 0.94 9.79 37.81
N THR A 126 1.35 9.47 36.58
CA THR A 126 1.16 8.16 35.93
C THR A 126 2.50 7.60 35.41
N PRO A 127 2.64 6.27 35.29
CA PRO A 127 3.74 5.64 34.56
C PRO A 127 3.72 5.96 33.06
N SER A 128 2.53 6.19 32.50
CA SER A 128 2.32 6.49 31.08
C SER A 128 2.84 7.91 30.75
N ARG A 129 3.29 8.11 29.51
CA ARG A 129 4.01 9.33 29.11
C ARG A 129 3.18 10.27 28.22
N ASP A 130 2.09 9.76 27.68
CA ASP A 130 1.34 10.31 26.55
C ASP A 130 -0.16 10.49 26.85
N ILE A 131 -0.58 10.35 28.12
CA ILE A 131 -1.98 10.46 28.55
C ILE A 131 -2.28 11.71 29.40
N GLY A 132 -1.32 12.64 29.47
CA GLY A 132 -1.39 13.82 30.32
C GLY A 132 -1.31 13.48 31.81
N LYS A 133 -1.83 14.39 32.66
CA LYS A 133 -1.88 14.18 34.11
C LYS A 133 -3.18 13.47 34.48
N TYR A 134 -3.09 12.16 34.65
CA TYR A 134 -4.23 11.34 35.01
C TYR A 134 -3.82 10.25 36.01
N ASN A 135 -4.63 10.02 37.04
CA ASN A 135 -4.40 8.98 38.03
C ASN A 135 -5.68 8.17 38.26
N ALA A 136 -5.67 6.93 37.75
CA ALA A 136 -6.79 6.00 37.82
C ALA A 136 -7.18 5.56 39.24
N TYR A 137 -6.31 5.75 40.24
CA TYR A 137 -6.55 5.35 41.63
C TYR A 137 -6.91 6.53 42.54
N SER A 138 -6.95 7.76 42.00
CA SER A 138 -7.31 8.94 42.77
C SER A 138 -8.83 9.08 42.94
N PRO A 139 -9.32 9.88 43.92
CA PRO A 139 -10.74 10.23 44.01
C PRO A 139 -11.27 10.93 42.74
N GLU A 140 -10.38 11.52 41.94
CA GLU A 140 -10.67 12.21 40.67
C GLU A 140 -10.54 11.28 39.45
N ALA A 141 -10.45 9.96 39.64
CA ALA A 141 -10.34 8.99 38.54
C ALA A 141 -11.56 8.97 37.59
N TRP A 142 -12.68 9.57 37.98
CA TRP A 142 -13.84 9.76 37.13
C TRP A 142 -13.61 10.81 36.04
N ASN A 143 -12.62 11.69 36.19
CA ASN A 143 -12.30 12.78 35.27
C ASN A 143 -11.24 12.33 34.25
N ASP A 144 -11.55 11.28 33.50
CA ASP A 144 -10.67 10.70 32.48
C ASP A 144 -10.91 11.28 31.08
N GLU A 145 -12.03 11.93 30.82
CA GLU A 145 -12.33 12.56 29.54
C GLU A 145 -11.56 13.88 29.32
N LEU A 146 -11.34 14.21 28.05
CA LEU A 146 -10.75 15.50 27.65
C LEU A 146 -11.82 16.50 27.26
N LEU A 147 -11.58 17.76 27.60
CA LEU A 147 -12.38 18.86 27.09
C LEU A 147 -12.05 19.13 25.61
N VAL A 148 -13.04 19.61 24.87
CA VAL A 148 -12.88 19.96 23.45
C VAL A 148 -11.78 21.02 23.30
N GLY A 149 -10.83 20.78 22.40
CA GLY A 149 -9.70 21.68 22.15
C GLY A 149 -8.48 21.44 23.04
N SER A 150 -8.48 20.39 23.87
CA SER A 150 -7.30 19.95 24.61
C SER A 150 -6.16 19.57 23.67
N VAL A 151 -4.94 20.01 24.02
CA VAL A 151 -3.73 19.73 23.23
C VAL A 151 -3.20 18.30 23.48
N GLU A 152 -3.62 17.65 24.58
CA GLU A 152 -3.11 16.35 25.02
C GLU A 152 -3.35 15.21 24.01
N SER A 153 -4.43 15.29 23.23
CA SER A 153 -4.75 14.32 22.19
C SER A 153 -3.91 14.47 20.91
N GLU A 154 -3.24 15.62 20.73
CA GLU A 154 -2.47 15.89 19.52
C GLU A 154 -1.17 15.07 19.48
N PRO A 155 -0.86 14.37 18.38
CA PRO A 155 0.37 13.58 18.25
C PRO A 155 1.65 14.40 18.47
N GLU A 156 1.66 15.66 18.03
CA GLU A 156 2.80 16.57 18.20
C GLU A 156 3.13 16.80 19.68
N HIS A 157 2.09 17.00 20.51
CA HIS A 157 2.25 17.17 21.94
C HIS A 157 2.70 15.88 22.63
N GLN A 158 2.17 14.72 22.21
CA GLN A 158 2.60 13.42 22.72
C GLN A 158 4.09 13.17 22.43
N VAL A 159 4.54 13.49 21.21
CA VAL A 159 5.97 13.39 20.86
C VAL A 159 6.81 14.32 21.71
N GLU A 160 6.38 15.56 21.95
CA GLU A 160 7.08 16.50 22.82
C GLU A 160 7.21 15.99 24.26
N MET A 161 6.13 15.44 24.82
CA MET A 161 6.12 14.87 26.17
C MET A 161 7.02 13.63 26.28
N LEU A 162 7.06 12.80 25.24
CA LEU A 162 7.96 11.64 25.17
C LEU A 162 9.44 12.07 25.08
N LEU A 163 9.75 13.09 24.28
CA LEU A 163 11.10 13.63 24.17
C LEU A 163 11.56 14.24 25.49
N ARG A 164 10.72 15.05 26.13
CA ARG A 164 11.00 15.66 27.44
C ARG A 164 11.24 14.62 28.53
N ASP A 165 10.51 13.50 28.50
CA ASP A 165 10.75 12.41 29.43
C ASP A 165 12.04 11.64 29.13
N ALA A 166 12.40 11.51 27.86
CA ALA A 166 13.60 10.83 27.45
C ALA A 166 14.87 11.62 27.85
N GLU A 167 14.79 12.96 27.94
CA GLU A 167 15.88 13.79 28.44
C GLU A 167 16.37 13.30 29.82
N LEU A 168 17.60 12.80 29.85
CA LEU A 168 18.23 12.29 31.06
C LEU A 168 18.73 13.48 31.88
N VAL A 169 18.17 13.68 33.08
CA VAL A 169 18.72 14.60 34.06
C VAL A 169 19.60 13.81 35.02
N THR A 170 20.85 13.57 34.61
CA THR A 170 21.87 13.00 35.48
C THR A 170 22.28 14.03 36.52
N THR A 171 21.71 13.93 37.72
CA THR A 171 22.25 14.62 38.89
C THR A 171 23.43 13.81 39.40
N ALA A 172 24.64 14.15 38.95
CA ALA A 172 25.86 13.65 39.60
C ALA A 172 25.96 14.29 40.98
N SER A 173 25.80 13.49 42.04
CA SER A 173 25.96 13.94 43.42
C SER A 173 27.45 13.90 43.81
N SER A 174 28.08 15.08 43.80
CA SER A 174 29.06 15.60 44.77
C SER A 174 29.92 16.64 44.05
N GLU A 175 29.72 17.92 44.37
CA GLU A 175 30.49 19.08 43.87
C GLU A 175 30.26 19.46 42.40
N GLY A 176 29.44 20.49 42.18
CA GLY A 176 29.27 21.16 40.89
C GLY A 176 28.18 20.55 40.01
N ALA A 177 26.96 21.08 40.15
CA ALA A 177 25.80 20.71 39.32
C ALA A 177 26.01 21.10 37.85
N THR A 178 26.69 20.24 37.09
CA THR A 178 26.74 20.37 35.63
C THR A 178 25.68 19.44 35.06
N THR A 179 24.45 19.93 34.91
CA THR A 179 23.38 19.22 34.17
C THR A 179 23.81 19.05 32.72
N LYS A 180 24.41 17.91 32.39
CA LYS A 180 24.63 17.52 30.99
C LYS A 180 23.28 17.06 30.42
N LYS A 181 22.54 18.00 29.83
CA LYS A 181 21.39 17.68 28.99
C LYS A 181 21.93 17.01 27.74
N VAL A 182 21.62 15.73 27.56
CA VAL A 182 21.87 15.05 26.30
C VAL A 182 20.69 15.40 25.40
N ASP A 183 20.94 16.23 24.39
CA ASP A 183 19.92 16.55 23.39
C ASP A 183 19.56 15.29 22.62
N ILE A 184 18.28 14.93 22.66
CA ILE A 184 17.75 13.75 21.95
C ILE A 184 17.38 14.18 20.55
N GLU A 185 17.83 13.42 19.57
CA GLU A 185 17.50 13.64 18.17
C GLU A 185 15.98 13.59 17.98
N ARG A 186 15.42 14.68 17.47
CA ARG A 186 13.98 14.79 17.20
C ARG A 186 13.64 14.01 15.93
N PRO A 187 12.47 13.37 15.87
CA PRO A 187 12.00 12.78 14.63
C PRO A 187 11.98 13.80 13.49
N ALA A 188 12.39 13.38 12.29
CA ALA A 188 12.35 14.21 11.10
C ALA A 188 10.91 14.67 10.80
N SER A 189 10.79 15.86 10.20
CA SER A 189 9.49 16.40 9.77
C SER A 189 8.82 15.46 8.76
N ARG A 190 7.51 15.25 8.94
CA ARG A 190 6.67 14.49 7.99
C ARG A 190 6.52 15.21 6.65
N VAL A 191 6.65 16.54 6.64
CA VAL A 191 6.63 17.41 5.45
C VAL A 191 8.06 17.66 5.00
N THR A 192 8.38 17.29 3.77
CA THR A 192 9.73 17.44 3.21
C THR A 192 9.93 18.79 2.51
N GLU A 193 11.14 19.09 2.07
CA GLU A 193 11.43 20.28 1.26
C GLU A 193 10.73 20.21 -0.11
N ALA A 194 10.62 19.02 -0.69
CA ALA A 194 9.91 18.78 -1.95
C ALA A 194 8.40 19.05 -1.80
N ASP A 195 7.82 18.81 -0.62
CA ASP A 195 6.43 19.20 -0.32
C ASP A 195 6.27 20.72 -0.29
N LYS A 196 7.20 21.43 0.36
CA LYS A 196 7.17 22.90 0.45
C LYS A 196 7.33 23.57 -0.91
N GLN A 197 8.20 23.02 -1.76
CA GLN A 197 8.45 23.52 -3.13
C GLN A 197 7.45 22.97 -4.16
N ASN A 198 6.60 22.02 -3.76
CA ASN A 198 5.71 21.28 -4.65
C ASN A 198 6.43 20.68 -5.88
N ASP A 199 7.60 20.06 -5.65
CA ASP A 199 8.39 19.43 -6.70
C ASP A 199 7.73 18.11 -7.14
N GLN A 200 7.02 18.18 -8.26
CA GLN A 200 6.32 17.03 -8.85
C GLN A 200 7.26 16.02 -9.51
N LYS A 201 8.58 16.25 -9.57
CA LYS A 201 9.55 15.27 -10.05
C LYS A 201 10.21 14.47 -8.93
N SER A 202 10.14 14.95 -7.69
CA SER A 202 10.74 14.27 -6.55
C SER A 202 9.86 13.13 -6.02
N LEU A 203 10.48 12.00 -5.69
CA LEU A 203 9.85 10.89 -4.99
C LEU A 203 9.66 11.15 -3.49
N ASN A 204 10.43 12.09 -2.93
CA ASN A 204 10.42 12.47 -1.52
C ASN A 204 9.29 13.46 -1.17
N ARG A 205 8.40 13.75 -2.13
CA ARG A 205 7.17 14.53 -1.91
C ARG A 205 6.04 13.60 -1.46
N LEU A 206 5.10 14.04 -0.63
CA LEU A 206 3.90 13.32 -0.19
C LEU A 206 4.22 11.89 0.30
N LEU A 207 5.05 11.77 1.32
CA LEU A 207 5.49 10.46 1.85
C LEU A 207 4.33 9.60 2.38
N GLN A 208 3.21 10.21 2.78
CA GLN A 208 2.02 9.52 3.27
C GLN A 208 1.13 8.94 2.15
N ARG A 209 1.36 9.32 0.89
CA ARG A 209 0.53 8.98 -0.26
C ARG A 209 1.30 8.16 -1.28
N THR A 210 0.57 7.43 -2.10
CA THR A 210 1.04 6.68 -3.25
C THR A 210 1.19 7.65 -4.40
N LEU A 211 2.41 7.75 -4.91
CA LEU A 211 2.68 8.50 -6.12
C LEU A 211 2.71 7.57 -7.32
N TYR A 212 2.19 8.04 -8.44
CA TYR A 212 2.23 7.34 -9.71
C TYR A 212 3.05 8.11 -10.73
N LEU A 213 3.83 7.40 -11.52
CA LEU A 213 4.58 7.97 -12.63
C LEU A 213 3.63 8.27 -13.80
N LEU A 214 3.54 9.54 -14.20
CA LEU A 214 2.91 9.95 -15.45
C LEU A 214 3.95 10.55 -16.38
N VAL A 215 3.73 10.32 -17.67
CA VAL A 215 4.57 10.84 -18.75
C VAL A 215 3.75 11.73 -19.67
N LYS A 216 4.36 12.81 -20.12
CA LYS A 216 3.78 13.75 -21.08
C LYS A 216 4.24 13.37 -22.47
N THR A 217 3.30 13.06 -23.35
CA THR A 217 3.62 12.80 -24.76
C THR A 217 3.97 14.12 -25.46
N LYS A 218 4.77 14.11 -26.54
CA LYS A 218 5.04 15.31 -27.36
C LYS A 218 3.76 16.00 -27.86
N GLN A 219 2.67 15.25 -28.02
CA GLN A 219 1.33 15.74 -28.35
C GLN A 219 0.65 16.53 -27.20
N GLY A 220 1.28 16.62 -26.03
CA GLY A 220 0.88 17.52 -24.94
C GLY A 220 0.03 16.89 -23.83
N TYR A 221 -0.52 15.68 -24.02
CA TYR A 221 -1.33 15.00 -23.00
C TYR A 221 -0.51 14.12 -22.05
N TRP A 222 -1.03 13.98 -20.83
CA TRP A 222 -0.48 13.12 -19.78
C TRP A 222 -1.15 11.75 -19.81
N LYS A 223 -0.34 10.70 -19.71
CA LYS A 223 -0.79 9.30 -19.59
C LYS A 223 0.24 8.46 -18.83
N PHE A 224 -0.12 7.23 -18.50
CA PHE A 224 0.88 6.25 -18.06
C PHE A 224 1.81 5.86 -19.21
N PRO A 225 3.08 5.51 -18.92
CA PRO A 225 3.98 4.95 -19.93
C PRO A 225 3.34 3.75 -20.61
N SER A 226 3.30 3.75 -21.94
CA SER A 226 2.64 2.72 -22.74
C SER A 226 3.36 2.54 -24.07
N SER A 227 3.65 1.30 -24.49
CA SER A 227 4.12 1.00 -25.84
C SER A 227 3.38 -0.17 -26.46
N SER A 228 3.40 -0.27 -27.79
CA SER A 228 2.77 -1.39 -28.50
C SER A 228 3.50 -2.70 -28.19
N VAL A 229 2.73 -3.78 -28.13
CA VAL A 229 3.21 -5.13 -27.85
C VAL A 229 3.66 -5.75 -29.16
N GLY A 230 4.92 -6.16 -29.23
CA GLY A 230 5.49 -6.90 -30.36
C GLY A 230 4.93 -8.32 -30.47
N LEU A 231 5.07 -8.91 -31.66
CA LEU A 231 4.48 -10.21 -32.00
C LEU A 231 4.99 -11.39 -31.14
N GLU A 232 6.24 -11.33 -30.67
CA GLU A 232 6.89 -12.41 -29.91
C GLU A 232 7.11 -12.07 -28.42
N GLU A 233 6.51 -11.00 -27.91
CA GLU A 233 6.68 -10.61 -26.49
C GLU A 233 5.40 -10.76 -25.67
N ASN A 234 5.58 -11.20 -24.43
CA ASN A 234 4.50 -11.21 -23.44
C ASN A 234 4.19 -9.79 -22.98
N LEU A 235 2.94 -9.54 -22.58
CA LEU A 235 2.50 -8.22 -22.08
C LEU A 235 3.38 -7.69 -20.94
N ARG A 236 3.87 -8.56 -20.06
CA ARG A 236 4.79 -8.17 -18.98
C ARG A 236 6.18 -7.77 -19.51
N SER A 237 6.77 -8.54 -20.41
CA SER A 237 8.07 -8.21 -21.03
C SER A 237 7.99 -6.90 -21.81
N ALA A 238 6.87 -6.69 -22.54
CA ALA A 238 6.56 -5.45 -23.21
C ALA A 238 6.45 -4.27 -22.22
N ALA A 239 5.85 -4.48 -21.05
CA ALA A 239 5.74 -3.47 -20.00
C ALA A 239 7.10 -3.14 -19.36
N GLU A 240 7.94 -4.13 -19.09
CA GLU A 240 9.32 -3.95 -18.59
C GLU A 240 10.17 -3.15 -19.61
N ARG A 241 10.09 -3.50 -20.89
CA ARG A 241 10.71 -2.75 -22.00
C ARG A 241 10.16 -1.34 -22.12
N THR A 242 8.84 -1.17 -21.99
CA THR A 242 8.19 0.14 -22.03
C THR A 242 8.76 1.05 -20.97
N LEU A 243 8.97 0.54 -19.76
CA LEU A 243 9.48 1.34 -18.65
C LEU A 243 10.93 1.75 -18.87
N SER A 244 11.80 0.82 -19.30
CA SER A 244 13.21 1.13 -19.57
C SER A 244 13.38 2.12 -20.73
N GLN A 245 12.56 2.01 -21.78
CA GLN A 245 12.58 2.92 -22.92
C GLN A 245 12.03 4.31 -22.62
N SER A 246 11.07 4.43 -21.68
CA SER A 246 10.37 5.68 -21.39
C SER A 246 11.02 6.50 -20.27
N ALA A 247 11.40 5.84 -19.18
CA ALA A 247 11.85 6.48 -17.94
C ALA A 247 13.25 6.02 -17.51
N GLY A 248 13.95 5.29 -18.38
CA GLY A 248 15.33 4.85 -18.16
C GLY A 248 15.46 3.61 -17.28
N ILE A 249 16.71 3.15 -17.16
CA ILE A 249 17.09 1.95 -16.40
C ILE A 249 17.44 2.24 -14.93
N ASN A 250 17.59 3.52 -14.56
CA ASN A 250 18.03 3.95 -13.22
C ASN A 250 16.91 3.90 -12.16
N MET A 251 16.04 2.90 -12.26
CA MET A 251 14.96 2.64 -11.32
C MET A 251 14.94 1.17 -10.93
N ASN A 252 15.04 0.89 -9.64
CA ASN A 252 14.79 -0.44 -9.12
C ASN A 252 13.28 -0.65 -9.03
N THR A 253 12.74 -1.40 -9.98
CA THR A 253 11.30 -1.63 -10.10
C THR A 253 10.94 -3.12 -10.00
N TRP A 254 9.78 -3.38 -9.40
CA TRP A 254 9.25 -4.71 -9.20
C TRP A 254 7.82 -4.80 -9.72
N PHE A 255 7.62 -5.64 -10.74
CA PHE A 255 6.30 -5.95 -11.29
C PHE A 255 5.58 -6.94 -10.38
N VAL A 256 4.35 -6.58 -9.98
CA VAL A 256 3.58 -7.33 -8.97
C VAL A 256 3.12 -8.70 -9.51
N GLY A 257 2.84 -8.79 -10.81
CA GLY A 257 2.40 -10.02 -11.46
C GLY A 257 2.25 -9.86 -12.96
N PHE A 258 1.81 -10.93 -13.62
CA PHE A 258 1.61 -10.98 -15.08
C PHE A 258 0.22 -10.51 -15.53
N HIS A 259 -0.73 -10.39 -14.60
CA HIS A 259 -2.12 -10.04 -14.90
C HIS A 259 -2.29 -8.51 -14.99
N PRO A 260 -2.99 -7.99 -16.01
CA PRO A 260 -3.31 -6.58 -16.08
C PRO A 260 -4.32 -6.22 -14.99
N ILE A 261 -4.13 -5.06 -14.37
CA ILE A 261 -5.00 -4.52 -13.32
C ILE A 261 -6.17 -3.69 -13.88
N GLY A 262 -6.12 -3.37 -15.17
CA GLY A 262 -7.18 -2.69 -15.89
C GLY A 262 -6.78 -2.43 -17.33
N HIS A 263 -7.68 -1.83 -18.09
CA HIS A 263 -7.47 -1.53 -19.50
C HIS A 263 -8.11 -0.19 -19.88
N TYR A 264 -7.66 0.36 -21.00
CA TYR A 264 -8.25 1.53 -21.63
C TYR A 264 -8.36 1.29 -23.14
N SER A 265 -9.57 1.41 -23.68
CA SER A 265 -9.85 1.29 -25.11
C SER A 265 -10.11 2.67 -25.70
N TYR A 266 -9.38 3.01 -26.76
CA TYR A 266 -9.59 4.24 -27.51
C TYR A 266 -9.83 3.92 -28.98
N LYS A 267 -10.99 4.30 -29.51
CA LYS A 267 -11.33 4.13 -30.93
C LYS A 267 -10.88 5.38 -31.70
N PHE A 268 -10.17 5.18 -32.81
CA PHE A 268 -9.79 6.29 -33.68
C PHE A 268 -11.01 6.84 -34.42
N LYS A 269 -10.98 8.14 -34.74
CA LYS A 269 -12.02 8.77 -35.58
C LYS A 269 -12.00 8.24 -37.01
N ALA A 270 -10.81 7.90 -37.51
CA ALA A 270 -10.59 7.25 -38.80
C ALA A 270 -9.54 6.16 -38.60
N PRO A 271 -9.69 4.98 -39.23
CA PRO A 271 -8.70 3.92 -39.14
C PRO A 271 -7.34 4.40 -39.64
N LYS A 272 -6.27 4.03 -38.93
CA LYS A 272 -4.90 4.38 -39.28
C LYS A 272 -4.15 3.13 -39.74
N PRO A 273 -3.30 3.22 -40.78
CA PRO A 273 -2.47 2.09 -41.16
C PRO A 273 -1.40 1.83 -40.10
N ASP A 274 -1.22 0.56 -39.75
CA ASP A 274 -0.13 0.11 -38.89
C ASP A 274 1.22 0.22 -39.61
N PRO A 275 2.26 0.83 -39.02
CA PRO A 275 3.60 0.82 -39.62
C PRO A 275 4.19 -0.59 -39.84
N ALA A 276 3.81 -1.60 -39.05
CA ALA A 276 4.36 -2.95 -39.15
C ALA A 276 3.57 -3.86 -40.11
N SER A 277 2.25 -3.96 -39.94
CA SER A 277 1.41 -4.91 -40.71
C SER A 277 0.75 -4.30 -41.96
N LYS A 278 0.77 -2.96 -42.13
CA LYS A 278 0.02 -2.22 -43.18
C LYS A 278 -1.49 -2.42 -43.15
N GLU A 279 -2.03 -3.07 -42.13
CA GLU A 279 -3.47 -3.23 -41.92
C GLU A 279 -4.09 -1.97 -41.30
N LEU A 280 -5.39 -1.79 -41.50
CA LEU A 280 -6.14 -0.67 -40.91
C LEU A 280 -6.52 -0.97 -39.46
N ILE A 281 -5.93 -0.22 -38.53
CA ILE A 281 -6.22 -0.30 -37.09
C ILE A 281 -7.40 0.61 -36.75
N ALA A 282 -8.40 0.06 -36.06
CA ALA A 282 -9.60 0.76 -35.59
C ALA A 282 -9.34 1.67 -34.37
N GLY A 283 -8.35 1.30 -33.56
CA GLY A 283 -8.07 1.95 -32.29
C GLY A 283 -6.98 1.26 -31.50
N GLU A 284 -6.80 1.69 -30.25
CA GLU A 284 -5.78 1.20 -29.34
C GLU A 284 -6.44 0.57 -28.10
N MET A 285 -5.91 -0.56 -27.65
CA MET A 285 -6.27 -1.18 -26.38
C MET A 285 -5.03 -1.26 -25.50
N THR A 286 -4.98 -0.41 -24.47
CA THR A 286 -3.88 -0.41 -23.51
C THR A 286 -4.25 -1.24 -22.29
N PHE A 287 -3.46 -2.27 -21.99
CA PHE A 287 -3.57 -3.06 -20.77
C PHE A 287 -2.53 -2.61 -19.75
N PHE A 288 -2.95 -2.32 -18.53
CA PHE A 288 -2.08 -1.76 -17.51
C PHE A 288 -1.56 -2.83 -16.56
N LEU A 289 -0.25 -2.92 -16.38
CA LEU A 289 0.38 -3.73 -15.34
C LEU A 289 0.80 -2.87 -14.15
N LYS A 290 0.67 -3.44 -12.96
CA LYS A 290 1.11 -2.80 -11.72
C LYS A 290 2.58 -3.06 -11.47
N SER A 291 3.34 -1.99 -11.28
CA SER A 291 4.74 -2.04 -10.87
C SER A 291 4.98 -1.14 -9.66
N ARG A 292 5.98 -1.48 -8.85
CA ARG A 292 6.41 -0.70 -7.68
C ARG A 292 7.85 -0.25 -7.86
N ILE A 293 8.11 1.02 -7.56
CA ILE A 293 9.48 1.52 -7.45
C ILE A 293 9.98 1.33 -6.00
N MET A 294 11.19 0.80 -5.86
CA MET A 294 11.85 0.61 -4.57
C MET A 294 12.95 1.65 -4.34
N ALA A 295 13.68 2.01 -5.40
CA ALA A 295 14.73 3.02 -5.38
C ALA A 295 15.00 3.55 -6.80
N GLY A 296 15.75 4.64 -6.89
CA GLY A 296 16.12 5.27 -8.17
C GLY A 296 15.16 6.39 -8.58
N GLN A 297 15.32 6.88 -9.82
CA GLN A 297 14.55 7.99 -10.35
C GLN A 297 14.36 7.83 -11.86
N ALA A 298 13.24 8.35 -12.37
CA ALA A 298 12.99 8.40 -13.80
C ALA A 298 13.94 9.39 -14.48
N ASP A 299 14.56 8.94 -15.57
CA ASP A 299 15.44 9.73 -16.42
C ASP A 299 14.97 9.67 -17.87
N LEU A 300 14.88 10.84 -18.51
CA LEU A 300 14.38 11.01 -19.87
C LEU A 300 15.52 11.25 -20.88
N GLN A 301 16.78 11.29 -20.47
CA GLN A 301 17.89 11.60 -21.38
C GLN A 301 18.08 10.55 -22.50
N ALA A 302 17.88 9.27 -22.19
CA ALA A 302 18.02 8.16 -23.15
C ALA A 302 16.67 7.68 -23.72
N ASN A 303 15.62 8.50 -23.62
CA ASN A 303 14.26 8.07 -23.93
C ASN A 303 14.08 7.84 -25.44
N THR A 304 13.63 6.63 -25.80
CA THR A 304 13.36 6.22 -27.19
C THR A 304 11.92 6.53 -27.63
N GLN A 305 11.04 6.85 -26.67
CA GLN A 305 9.63 7.16 -26.92
C GLN A 305 9.40 8.67 -27.05
N ASP A 306 8.31 9.09 -27.67
CA ASP A 306 7.93 10.51 -27.83
C ASP A 306 7.43 11.15 -26.53
N ILE A 307 8.24 11.11 -25.47
CA ILE A 307 7.94 11.66 -24.14
C ILE A 307 8.76 12.93 -23.95
N ALA A 308 8.08 13.99 -23.52
CA ALA A 308 8.64 15.32 -23.30
C ALA A 308 8.95 15.60 -21.83
N ASP A 309 8.16 15.05 -20.90
CA ASP A 309 8.30 15.31 -19.46
C ASP A 309 7.70 14.19 -18.63
N PHE A 310 8.04 14.13 -17.34
CA PHE A 310 7.46 13.18 -16.38
C PHE A 310 7.15 13.83 -15.04
N LYS A 311 6.20 13.25 -14.31
CA LYS A 311 5.79 13.68 -12.96
C LYS A 311 5.38 12.50 -12.10
N TRP A 312 5.60 12.64 -10.79
CA TRP A 312 5.11 11.76 -9.74
C TRP A 312 3.93 12.42 -9.02
N LEU A 313 2.76 11.82 -9.21
CA LEU A 313 1.48 12.44 -8.85
C LEU A 313 0.61 11.53 -7.99
N ALA A 314 -0.10 12.12 -7.04
CA ALA A 314 -1.12 11.43 -6.27
C ALA A 314 -2.42 11.28 -7.10
N LYS A 315 -3.30 10.36 -6.70
CA LYS A 315 -4.59 10.08 -7.38
C LYS A 315 -5.44 11.33 -7.64
N GLU A 316 -5.49 12.24 -6.67
CA GLU A 316 -6.26 13.49 -6.72
C GLU A 316 -5.69 14.49 -7.75
N GLU A 317 -4.37 14.49 -7.92
CA GLU A 317 -3.67 15.36 -8.87
C GLU A 317 -3.80 14.84 -10.30
N ILE A 318 -3.78 13.51 -10.47
CA ILE A 318 -3.95 12.84 -11.76
C ILE A 318 -5.30 13.21 -12.39
N GLN A 319 -6.37 13.25 -11.58
CA GLN A 319 -7.72 13.60 -12.05
C GLN A 319 -7.77 14.96 -12.76
N LYS A 320 -6.96 15.92 -12.31
CA LYS A 320 -6.94 17.29 -12.86
C LYS A 320 -6.11 17.39 -14.15
N LEU A 321 -5.19 16.45 -14.37
CA LEU A 321 -4.21 16.51 -15.47
C LEU A 321 -4.57 15.64 -16.67
N VAL A 322 -5.20 14.48 -16.44
CA VAL A 322 -5.55 13.56 -17.51
C VAL A 322 -6.95 13.84 -18.07
N LEU A 323 -7.22 13.36 -19.29
CA LEU A 323 -8.53 13.46 -19.91
C LEU A 323 -9.59 12.73 -19.07
N PRO A 324 -10.83 13.26 -18.94
CA PRO A 324 -11.88 12.65 -18.12
C PRO A 324 -12.22 11.20 -18.51
N GLN A 325 -12.25 10.91 -19.82
CA GLN A 325 -12.48 9.55 -20.32
C GLN A 325 -11.38 8.58 -19.89
N TYR A 326 -10.12 9.02 -19.98
CA TYR A 326 -8.99 8.23 -19.52
C TYR A 326 -9.05 8.02 -18.00
N TYR A 327 -9.29 9.09 -17.22
CA TYR A 327 -9.43 9.01 -15.77
C TYR A 327 -10.50 8.02 -15.34
N SER A 328 -11.65 8.03 -16.01
CA SER A 328 -12.78 7.13 -15.69
C SER A 328 -12.40 5.65 -15.78
N SER A 329 -11.50 5.30 -16.70
CA SER A 329 -10.99 3.93 -16.88
C SER A 329 -9.93 3.58 -15.85
N ILE A 330 -9.06 4.53 -15.50
CA ILE A 330 -7.92 4.26 -14.60
C ILE A 330 -8.22 4.43 -13.11
N LYS A 331 -9.25 5.19 -12.73
CA LYS A 331 -9.51 5.61 -11.33
C LYS A 331 -9.58 4.44 -10.33
N ASN A 332 -10.09 3.29 -10.77
CA ASN A 332 -10.27 2.11 -9.92
C ASN A 332 -8.96 1.34 -9.70
N MET A 333 -7.96 1.55 -10.55
CA MET A 333 -6.62 0.95 -10.40
C MET A 333 -5.75 1.73 -9.39
N LEU A 334 -6.12 2.98 -9.11
CA LEU A 334 -5.37 3.88 -8.24
C LEU A 334 -5.89 3.78 -6.81
N ALA A 335 -4.96 3.57 -5.87
CA ALA A 335 -5.24 3.62 -4.45
C ALA A 335 -5.49 5.06 -4.03
N ASP A 336 -6.43 5.26 -3.09
CA ASP A 336 -6.67 6.58 -2.48
C ASP A 336 -5.49 7.02 -1.60
N ARG A 337 -4.69 6.05 -1.15
CA ARG A 337 -3.50 6.26 -0.34
C ARG A 337 -2.29 5.63 -0.93
#